data_AF-A0AAU7CGS3-F1
#
_entry.id   AF-A0AAU7CGS3-F1
#
_cell.length_a   1.000
_cell.length_b   1.000
_cell.length_c   1.000
_cell.angle_alpha   90.00
_cell.angle_beta   90.00
_cell.angle_gamma   90.00
#
_symmetry.space_group_name_H-M   'P 1'
#
loop_
_entity.id
_entity.type
_entity.pdbx_description
1 polymer ?
#
loop_
_entity_poly.entity_id
_entity_poly.type
_entity_poly.pdbx_seq_one_letter_code
_entity_poly.pdbx_strand_id
1 'polypeptide(L)'
;MSTPRSQLVDEAVTPWYHCISRCVRRAQLCGDDCAHRKDWIIARLRELVELFAIHCGGFAVMDNHLHLLLRLGSDRARAWSDEEVARRWLTLHPLRDLLGQALPVAEERVRQCAADASWVTRTRARLGDLG
;
A
#
# COMPACT_ATOMS: atom_id res chain seq x y z
N MET A 1 23.13 -2.64 12.27
CA MET A 1 22.28 -1.52 11.77
C MET A 1 21.27 -2.09 10.80
N SER A 2 20.03 -1.58 10.78
CA SER A 2 19.07 -1.94 9.74
C SER A 2 19.42 -1.20 8.45
N THR A 3 19.55 -1.92 7.34
CA THR A 3 19.73 -1.33 6.01
C THR A 3 18.39 -0.75 5.52
N PRO A 4 18.35 0.48 4.97
CA PRO A 4 17.12 1.01 4.39
C PRO A 4 16.69 0.15 3.19
N ARG A 5 15.39 -0.05 3.01
CA ARG A 5 14.84 -0.87 1.94
C ARG A 5 15.19 -0.35 0.55
N SER A 6 15.34 0.95 0.37
CA SER A 6 15.85 1.55 -0.88
C SER A 6 17.25 1.09 -1.30
N GLN A 7 18.03 0.46 -0.41
CA GLN A 7 19.31 -0.19 -0.72
C GLN A 7 19.21 -1.72 -0.86
N LEU A 8 18.05 -2.30 -0.54
CA LEU A 8 17.79 -3.74 -0.59
C LEU A 8 16.89 -4.13 -1.77
N VAL A 9 16.03 -3.21 -2.21
CA VAL A 9 15.03 -3.41 -3.25
C VAL A 9 15.61 -2.97 -4.58
N ASP A 10 15.80 -3.93 -5.48
CA ASP A 10 16.20 -3.73 -6.87
C ASP A 10 15.31 -4.61 -7.77
N GLU A 11 14.35 -3.98 -8.45
CA GLU A 11 13.43 -4.68 -9.35
C GLU A 11 14.14 -5.29 -10.57
N ALA A 12 15.31 -4.77 -10.97
CA ALA A 12 16.11 -5.34 -12.06
C ALA A 12 16.75 -6.67 -11.67
N VAL A 13 17.00 -6.89 -10.37
CA VAL A 13 17.48 -8.17 -9.83
C VAL A 13 16.32 -9.12 -9.58
N THR A 14 15.29 -8.66 -8.87
CA THR A 14 14.07 -9.43 -8.62
C THR A 14 12.88 -8.51 -8.35
N PRO A 15 11.70 -8.78 -8.94
CA PRO A 15 10.49 -8.07 -8.58
C PRO A 15 9.83 -8.66 -7.31
N TRP A 16 10.28 -9.82 -6.82
CA TRP A 16 9.64 -10.54 -5.70
C TRP A 16 10.37 -10.31 -4.37
N TYR A 17 9.59 -9.98 -3.33
CA TYR A 17 10.07 -9.69 -1.98
C TYR A 17 9.21 -10.37 -0.92
N HIS A 18 9.86 -10.95 0.08
CA HIS A 18 9.21 -11.44 1.31
C HIS A 18 9.28 -10.35 2.37
N CYS A 19 8.16 -9.68 2.61
CA CYS A 19 8.05 -8.63 3.62
C CYS A 19 7.49 -9.20 4.93
N ILE A 20 8.11 -8.84 6.05
CA ILE A 20 7.71 -9.29 7.39
C ILE A 20 7.53 -8.07 8.27
N SER A 21 6.42 -8.01 9.01
CA SER A 21 6.21 -7.01 10.06
C SER A 21 5.80 -7.70 11.34
N ARG A 22 6.43 -7.34 12.46
CA ARG A 22 6.24 -7.99 13.76
C ARG A 22 5.83 -6.94 14.80
N CYS A 23 4.90 -7.32 15.68
CA CYS A 23 4.52 -6.49 16.82
C CYS A 23 5.72 -6.23 17.73
N VAL A 24 5.82 -5.00 18.22
CA VAL A 24 6.82 -4.62 19.23
C VAL A 24 6.70 -5.56 20.43
N ARG A 25 7.87 -5.97 20.97
CA ARG A 25 7.98 -6.95 22.07
C ARG A 25 7.33 -8.32 21.78
N ARG A 26 7.04 -8.64 20.51
CA ARG A 26 6.38 -9.90 20.09
C ARG A 26 4.98 -10.11 20.70
N ALA A 27 4.32 -9.04 21.12
CA ALA A 27 2.98 -9.10 21.70
C ALA A 27 1.97 -9.72 20.72
N GLN A 28 1.10 -10.60 21.22
CA GLN A 28 0.07 -11.30 20.44
C GLN A 28 -1.17 -10.43 20.21
N LEU A 29 -0.99 -9.27 19.54
CA LEU A 29 -2.05 -8.29 19.32
C LEU A 29 -3.19 -8.80 18.42
N CYS A 30 -3.02 -9.95 17.77
CA CYS A 30 -4.00 -10.62 16.92
C CYS A 30 -4.29 -12.06 17.37
N GLY A 31 -3.90 -12.47 18.58
CA GLY A 31 -4.22 -13.78 19.17
C GLY A 31 -5.47 -13.74 20.03
N ASP A 32 -5.94 -14.91 20.47
CA ASP A 32 -7.02 -15.09 21.45
C ASP A 32 -8.28 -14.22 21.16
N ASP A 33 -8.73 -13.44 22.14
CA ASP A 33 -9.89 -12.54 22.03
C ASP A 33 -9.72 -11.46 20.93
N CYS A 34 -8.49 -11.22 20.48
CA CYS A 34 -8.15 -10.27 19.42
C CYS A 34 -7.98 -10.93 18.04
N ALA A 35 -8.31 -12.22 17.87
CA ALA A 35 -8.17 -12.92 16.59
C ALA A 35 -8.93 -12.26 15.42
N HIS A 36 -10.04 -11.59 15.71
CA HIS A 36 -10.84 -10.82 14.73
C HIS A 36 -10.02 -9.74 13.99
N ARG A 37 -8.92 -9.25 14.58
CA ARG A 37 -8.05 -8.24 13.94
C ARG A 37 -7.31 -8.80 12.73
N LYS A 38 -7.15 -10.13 12.63
CA LYS A 38 -6.58 -10.77 11.43
C LYS A 38 -7.44 -10.45 10.21
N ASP A 39 -8.76 -10.48 10.34
CA ASP A 39 -9.69 -10.16 9.26
C ASP A 39 -9.58 -8.69 8.84
N TRP A 40 -9.37 -7.77 9.79
CA TRP A 40 -9.14 -6.36 9.48
C TRP A 40 -7.84 -6.14 8.70
N ILE A 41 -6.77 -6.84 9.09
CA ILE A 41 -5.49 -6.80 8.37
C ILE A 41 -5.66 -7.36 6.96
N ILE A 42 -6.37 -8.47 6.79
CA ILE A 42 -6.63 -9.10 5.49
C ILE A 42 -7.47 -8.18 4.60
N ALA A 43 -8.54 -7.59 5.14
CA ALA A 43 -9.37 -6.63 4.42
C ALA A 43 -8.54 -5.42 3.95
N ARG A 44 -7.69 -4.87 4.83
CA ARG A 44 -6.81 -3.76 4.47
C ARG A 44 -5.76 -4.17 3.44
N LEU A 45 -5.20 -5.37 3.53
CA LEU A 45 -4.24 -5.88 2.54
C LEU A 45 -4.87 -5.97 1.15
N ARG A 46 -6.13 -6.44 1.05
CA ARG A 46 -6.85 -6.52 -0.23
C ARG A 46 -6.99 -5.14 -0.87
N GLU A 47 -7.47 -4.15 -0.10
CA GLU A 47 -7.60 -2.77 -0.57
C GLU A 47 -6.25 -2.19 -1.03
N LEU A 48 -5.18 -2.41 -0.27
CA LEU A 48 -3.85 -1.91 -0.61
C LEU A 48 -3.30 -2.54 -1.91
N VAL A 49 -3.50 -3.84 -2.12
CA VAL A 49 -3.06 -4.52 -3.36
C VAL A 49 -3.83 -4.03 -4.58
N GLU A 50 -5.09 -3.61 -4.41
CA GLU A 50 -5.88 -3.01 -5.48
C GLU A 50 -5.37 -1.61 -5.85
N LEU A 51 -4.97 -0.80 -4.86
CA LEU A 51 -4.54 0.58 -5.04
C LEU A 51 -3.07 0.72 -5.50
N PHE A 52 -2.16 -0.06 -4.93
CA PHE A 52 -0.73 -0.02 -5.25
C PHE A 52 -0.41 -0.83 -6.51
N ALA A 53 0.72 -0.50 -7.15
CA ALA A 53 1.27 -1.24 -8.28
C ALA A 53 2.09 -2.44 -7.79
N ILE A 54 1.45 -3.28 -6.98
CA ILE A 54 2.01 -4.50 -6.42
C ILE A 54 1.05 -5.66 -6.63
N HIS A 55 1.59 -6.89 -6.62
CA HIS A 55 0.80 -8.11 -6.53
C HIS A 55 1.14 -8.84 -5.23
N CYS A 56 0.14 -9.46 -4.60
CA CYS A 56 0.34 -10.33 -3.45
C CYS A 56 0.27 -11.79 -3.92
N GLY A 57 1.42 -12.46 -3.97
CA GLY A 57 1.51 -13.89 -4.32
C GLY A 57 1.13 -14.80 -3.16
N GLY A 58 1.16 -14.30 -1.92
CA GLY A 58 0.75 -15.04 -0.73
C GLY A 58 0.91 -14.21 0.53
N PHE A 59 0.17 -14.54 1.57
CA PHE A 59 0.29 -13.89 2.87
C PHE A 59 -0.02 -14.87 4.00
N ALA A 60 0.51 -14.57 5.19
CA ALA A 60 0.12 -15.22 6.44
C ALA A 60 0.00 -14.17 7.55
N VAL A 61 -1.13 -14.15 8.25
CA VAL A 61 -1.35 -13.27 9.40
C VAL A 61 -1.35 -14.12 10.67
N MET A 62 -0.32 -13.95 11.49
CA MET A 62 -0.15 -14.64 12.75
C MET A 62 -0.52 -13.72 13.92
N ASP A 63 -0.49 -14.24 15.14
CA ASP A 63 -0.95 -13.51 16.32
C ASP A 63 -0.10 -12.27 16.64
N ASN A 64 1.18 -12.27 16.27
CA ASN A 64 2.12 -11.20 16.59
C ASN A 64 2.95 -10.72 15.40
N HIS A 65 2.67 -11.19 14.18
CA HIS A 65 3.36 -10.76 12.98
C HIS A 65 2.60 -11.16 11.72
N LEU A 66 3.02 -10.62 10.59
CA LEU A 66 2.53 -11.01 9.27
C LEU A 66 3.70 -11.21 8.30
N HIS A 67 3.47 -12.08 7.33
CA HIS A 67 4.34 -12.36 6.20
C HIS A 67 3.59 -12.04 4.91
N LEU A 68 4.23 -11.33 3.98
CA LEU A 68 3.70 -11.01 2.66
C LEU A 68 4.73 -11.39 1.59
N LEU A 69 4.31 -12.16 0.60
CA LEU A 69 5.08 -12.37 -0.63
C LEU A 69 4.53 -11.40 -1.68
N LEU A 70 5.28 -10.32 -1.91
CA LEU A 70 4.88 -9.24 -2.80
C LEU A 70 5.70 -9.25 -4.09
N ARG A 71 5.06 -8.92 -5.21
CA ARG A 71 5.72 -8.64 -6.47
C ARG A 71 5.54 -7.17 -6.83
N LEU A 72 6.63 -6.45 -7.05
CA LEU A 72 6.61 -5.11 -7.64
C LEU A 72 6.09 -5.18 -9.08
N GLY A 73 5.28 -4.19 -9.46
CA GLY A 73 4.68 -4.09 -10.77
C GLY A 73 4.90 -2.71 -11.36
N SER A 74 6.15 -2.26 -11.50
CA SER A 74 6.42 -0.90 -12.01
C SER A 74 5.88 -0.66 -13.41
N ASP A 75 5.73 -1.71 -14.24
CA ASP A 75 5.02 -1.64 -15.53
C ASP A 75 3.57 -1.18 -15.38
N ARG A 76 2.87 -1.71 -14.36
CA ARG A 76 1.49 -1.34 -14.05
C ARG A 76 1.42 0.12 -13.60
N ALA A 77 2.37 0.56 -12.76
CA ALA A 77 2.46 1.96 -12.35
C ALA A 77 2.69 2.89 -13.56
N ARG A 78 3.55 2.50 -14.52
CA ARG A 78 3.83 3.27 -15.74
C ARG A 78 2.63 3.35 -16.68
N ALA A 79 1.81 2.30 -16.74
CA ALA A 79 0.66 2.24 -17.65
C ALA A 79 -0.54 3.11 -17.20
N TRP A 80 -0.61 3.54 -15.95
CA TRP A 80 -1.73 4.35 -15.46
C TRP A 80 -1.76 5.74 -16.10
N SER A 81 -2.95 6.29 -16.31
CA SER A 81 -3.08 7.72 -16.60
C SER A 81 -2.79 8.55 -15.34
N ASP A 82 -2.58 9.84 -15.52
CA ASP A 82 -2.34 10.77 -14.42
C ASP A 82 -3.57 10.89 -13.51
N GLU A 83 -4.77 10.82 -14.08
CA GLU A 83 -6.03 10.75 -13.32
C GLU A 83 -6.14 9.45 -12.53
N GLU A 84 -5.69 8.33 -13.07
CA GLU A 84 -5.71 7.05 -12.36
C GLU A 84 -4.74 7.05 -11.17
N VAL A 85 -3.54 7.63 -11.34
CA VAL A 85 -2.60 7.87 -10.24
C VAL A 85 -3.24 8.75 -9.16
N ALA A 86 -3.87 9.86 -9.58
CA ALA A 86 -4.55 10.76 -8.65
C ALA A 86 -5.68 10.06 -7.90
N ARG A 87 -6.55 9.33 -8.60
CA ARG A 87 -7.70 8.62 -8.01
C ARG A 87 -7.24 7.57 -7.01
N ARG A 88 -6.25 6.74 -7.35
CA ARG A 88 -5.66 5.74 -6.43
C ARG A 88 -5.15 6.38 -5.15
N TRP A 89 -4.39 7.47 -5.27
CA TRP A 89 -3.86 8.18 -4.12
C TRP A 89 -4.95 8.82 -3.27
N LEU A 90 -5.96 9.43 -3.89
CA LEU A 90 -7.08 10.06 -3.20
C LEU A 90 -8.00 9.04 -2.52
N THR A 91 -8.12 7.83 -3.06
CA THR A 91 -8.80 6.71 -2.40
C THR A 91 -8.00 6.21 -1.19
N LEU A 92 -6.67 6.15 -1.31
CA LEU A 92 -5.80 5.75 -0.20
C LEU A 92 -5.78 6.78 0.94
N HIS A 93 -5.84 8.07 0.59
CA HIS A 93 -5.79 9.22 1.49
C HIS A 93 -7.02 10.12 1.30
N PRO A 94 -8.23 9.63 1.67
CA PRO A 94 -9.45 10.38 1.46
C PRO A 94 -9.50 11.59 2.39
N LEU A 95 -10.20 12.65 1.97
CA LEU A 95 -10.68 13.62 2.95
C LEU A 95 -11.65 12.92 3.88
N ARG A 96 -11.70 13.40 5.11
CA ARG A 96 -12.63 12.92 6.11
C ARG A 96 -13.52 14.06 6.56
N ASP A 97 -14.78 13.74 6.84
CA ASP A 97 -15.69 14.68 7.48
C ASP A 97 -15.32 14.88 8.97
N LEU A 98 -16.10 15.71 9.66
CA LEU A 98 -15.90 15.98 11.09
C LEU A 98 -16.08 14.74 11.99
N LEU A 99 -16.70 13.69 11.47
CA LEU A 99 -16.90 12.40 12.15
C LEU A 99 -15.81 11.38 11.78
N GLY A 100 -14.84 11.76 10.95
CA GLY A 100 -13.75 10.90 10.51
C GLY A 100 -14.13 9.94 9.37
N GLN A 101 -15.33 10.05 8.79
CA GLN A 101 -15.76 9.19 7.69
C GLN A 101 -15.10 9.62 6.38
N ALA A 102 -14.64 8.66 5.60
CA ALA A 102 -14.02 8.92 4.30
C ALA A 102 -15.05 9.50 3.33
N LEU A 103 -14.76 10.66 2.77
CA LEU A 103 -15.56 11.26 1.72
C LEU A 103 -15.24 10.60 0.37
N PRO A 104 -16.25 10.47 -0.53
CA PRO A 104 -16.02 10.00 -1.89
C PRO A 104 -14.97 10.85 -2.63
N VAL A 105 -14.21 10.21 -3.52
CA VAL A 105 -13.23 10.91 -4.34
C VAL A 105 -13.96 11.82 -5.34
N ALA A 106 -13.83 13.13 -5.16
CA ALA A 106 -14.41 14.11 -6.07
C ALA A 106 -13.60 14.19 -7.37
N GLU A 107 -14.26 14.01 -8.52
CA GLU A 107 -13.62 14.02 -9.85
C GLU A 107 -12.92 15.35 -10.16
N GLU A 108 -13.42 16.47 -9.63
CA GLU A 108 -12.74 17.76 -9.75
C GLU A 108 -11.35 17.73 -9.10
N ARG A 109 -11.24 17.06 -7.95
CA ARG A 109 -9.97 16.97 -7.23
C ARG A 109 -9.00 16.01 -7.91
N VAL A 110 -9.52 14.95 -8.54
CA VAL A 110 -8.73 14.08 -9.41
C VAL A 110 -8.11 14.91 -10.54
N ARG A 111 -8.90 15.71 -11.25
CA ARG A 111 -8.41 16.57 -12.34
C ARG A 111 -7.36 17.57 -11.86
N GLN A 112 -7.58 18.22 -10.71
CA GLN A 112 -6.62 19.16 -10.14
C GLN A 112 -5.28 18.50 -9.79
N CYS A 113 -5.30 17.32 -9.17
CA CYS A 113 -4.08 16.58 -8.86
C CYS A 113 -3.38 16.06 -10.13
N ALA A 114 -4.15 15.57 -11.11
CA ALA A 114 -3.62 15.07 -12.38
C ALA A 114 -2.95 16.16 -13.22
N ALA A 115 -3.39 17.42 -13.09
CA ALA A 115 -2.78 18.55 -13.78
C ALA A 115 -1.38 18.95 -13.23
N ASP A 116 -1.00 18.50 -12.03
CA ASP A 116 0.33 18.72 -11.46
C ASP A 116 1.27 17.55 -11.80
N ALA A 117 1.99 17.66 -12.91
CA ALA A 117 2.92 16.63 -13.40
C ALA A 117 4.01 16.25 -12.36
N SER A 118 4.46 17.21 -11.55
CA SER A 118 5.49 16.98 -10.53
C SER A 118 4.94 16.15 -9.36
N TRP A 119 3.69 16.42 -8.98
CA TRP A 119 2.98 15.64 -7.99
C TRP A 119 2.69 14.24 -8.50
N VAL A 120 2.16 14.11 -9.73
CA VAL A 120 1.84 12.82 -10.33
C VAL A 120 3.08 11.93 -10.41
N THR A 121 4.22 12.47 -10.87
CA THR A 121 5.47 11.71 -10.97
C THR A 121 5.90 11.12 -9.62
N ARG A 122 5.89 11.93 -8.56
CA ARG A 122 6.26 11.48 -7.21
C ARG A 122 5.24 10.48 -6.65
N THR A 123 3.97 10.72 -6.86
CA THR A 123 2.88 9.86 -6.39
C THR A 123 2.91 8.50 -7.08
N ARG A 124 3.12 8.48 -8.40
CA ARG A 124 3.26 7.25 -9.19
C ARG A 124 4.42 6.40 -8.69
N ALA A 125 5.56 7.02 -8.41
CA ALA A 125 6.70 6.31 -7.82
C ALA A 125 6.35 5.69 -6.45
N ARG A 126 5.71 6.46 -5.55
CA ARG A 126 5.30 5.98 -4.23
C ARG A 126 4.29 4.83 -4.28
N LEU A 127 3.37 4.84 -5.24
CA LEU A 127 2.40 3.76 -5.42
C LEU A 127 3.02 2.47 -5.98
N GLY A 128 4.25 2.53 -6.49
CA GLY A 128 4.99 1.37 -7.01
C GLY A 128 6.19 0.95 -6.16
N ASP A 129 6.33 1.49 -4.96
CA ASP A 129 7.50 1.31 -4.10
C ASP A 129 7.17 0.56 -2.78
N LEU A 130 8.16 -0.14 -2.20
CA LEU A 130 8.06 -0.83 -0.90
C LEU A 130 8.63 0.00 0.28
N GLY A 131 9.00 1.25 0.01
CA GLY A 131 9.54 2.23 0.96
C GLY A 131 11.04 2.13 1.14
#